data_AF-A0A7D9LHZ3-F1
#
_entry.id   AF-A0A7D9LHZ3-F1
#
_cell.length_a   1.000
_cell.length_b   1.000
_cell.length_c   1.000
_cell.angle_alpha   90.00
_cell.angle_beta   90.00
_cell.angle_gamma   90.00
#
_symmetry.space_group_name_H-M   'P 1'
#
loop_
_entity.id
_entity.type
_entity.pdbx_description
1 polymer ?
#
loop_
_entity_poly.entity_id
_entity_poly.type
_entity_poly.pdbx_seq_one_letter_code
_entity_poly.pdbx_strand_id
1 'polypeptide(L)'
;MEKQLPNAVIPKWDHDDSNLTNNIILQTLEIVNRRYGLPPVFHLQLDNCWRENKNRHVFTLLSLLVELSIFDKVKGNFLPVGHTHEDIDALFGIFSKKLQIQDIYTFDDLCQSFEGCTNKPHPEAHRPEWMYGIKEWLQPHSNDLHQHVQPHYFKFVRNHEGKAVIFYRKWSGEAWMGP
;
A
#
# COMPACT_ATOMS: atom_id res chain seq x y z
N MET A 1 -33.88 -8.70 -13.95
CA MET A 1 -32.61 -9.08 -14.61
C MET A 1 -31.48 -8.53 -13.76
N GLU A 2 -30.96 -9.36 -12.86
CA GLU A 2 -29.70 -9.09 -12.17
C GLU A 2 -28.59 -9.02 -13.22
N LYS A 3 -27.91 -7.88 -13.31
CA LYS A 3 -26.66 -7.80 -14.05
C LYS A 3 -25.63 -8.62 -13.27
N GLN A 4 -25.23 -9.76 -13.81
CA GLN A 4 -24.05 -10.49 -13.35
C GLN A 4 -22.88 -9.50 -13.31
N LEU A 5 -22.39 -9.21 -12.11
CA LEU A 5 -21.15 -8.45 -11.92
C LEU A 5 -20.02 -9.25 -12.59
N PRO A 6 -19.10 -8.60 -13.33
CA PRO A 6 -17.96 -9.31 -13.90
C PRO A 6 -17.18 -10.01 -12.78
N ASN A 7 -16.69 -11.23 -13.07
CA ASN A 7 -15.91 -12.10 -12.17
C ASN A 7 -14.66 -11.46 -11.50
N ALA A 8 -14.42 -10.16 -11.70
CA ALA A 8 -13.30 -9.39 -11.18
C ALA A 8 -13.64 -8.56 -9.93
N VAL A 9 -14.92 -8.47 -9.55
CA VAL A 9 -15.37 -7.74 -8.34
C VAL A 9 -15.59 -8.75 -7.22
N ILE A 10 -14.69 -8.76 -6.24
CA ILE A 10 -14.77 -9.62 -5.06
C ILE A 10 -15.76 -8.99 -4.06
N PRO A 11 -16.57 -9.77 -3.32
CA PRO A 11 -17.40 -9.24 -2.24
C PRO A 11 -16.61 -8.34 -1.30
N LYS A 12 -17.28 -7.30 -0.83
CA LYS A 12 -16.71 -6.30 0.07
C LYS A 12 -16.16 -6.99 1.32
N TRP A 13 -14.85 -6.86 1.53
CA TRP A 13 -14.12 -7.15 2.78
C TRP A 13 -13.84 -8.63 3.11
N ASP A 14 -13.02 -9.31 2.32
CA ASP A 14 -12.23 -10.42 2.90
C ASP A 14 -11.04 -9.79 3.63
N HIS A 15 -11.14 -9.71 4.96
CA HIS A 15 -10.35 -8.82 5.83
C HIS A 15 -8.89 -9.24 6.06
N ASP A 16 -8.38 -10.22 5.31
CA ASP A 16 -7.10 -10.88 5.60
C ASP A 16 -6.27 -11.14 4.33
N ASP A 17 -6.37 -10.25 3.34
CA ASP A 17 -5.84 -10.48 2.01
C ASP A 17 -5.14 -9.23 1.42
N SER A 18 -3.96 -9.40 0.81
CA SER A 18 -3.22 -8.33 0.15
C SER A 18 -3.88 -7.68 -1.08
N ASN A 19 -5.05 -8.17 -1.50
CA ASN A 19 -5.96 -7.46 -2.39
C ASN A 19 -6.32 -6.07 -1.81
N LEU A 20 -6.54 -5.95 -0.49
CA LEU A 20 -6.84 -4.65 0.12
C LEU A 20 -5.67 -3.67 -0.08
N THR A 21 -4.48 -4.06 0.36
CA THR A 21 -3.26 -3.25 0.24
C THR A 21 -2.98 -2.85 -1.21
N ASN A 22 -3.06 -3.79 -2.15
CA ASN A 22 -2.82 -3.51 -3.56
C ASN A 22 -3.84 -2.53 -4.17
N ASN A 23 -5.12 -2.66 -3.84
CA ASN A 23 -6.15 -1.74 -4.32
C ASN A 23 -5.94 -0.34 -3.74
N ILE A 24 -5.66 -0.23 -2.44
CA ILE A 24 -5.39 1.07 -1.80
C ILE A 24 -4.17 1.74 -2.44
N ILE A 25 -3.09 0.99 -2.70
CA ILE A 25 -1.91 1.52 -3.40
C ILE A 25 -2.31 2.07 -4.78
N LEU A 26 -2.98 1.27 -5.61
CA LEU A 26 -3.35 1.69 -6.97
C LEU A 26 -4.31 2.89 -6.99
N GLN A 27 -5.34 2.88 -6.14
CA GLN A 27 -6.31 3.97 -6.05
C GLN A 27 -5.64 5.25 -5.53
N THR A 28 -4.76 5.15 -4.54
CA THR A 28 -4.00 6.30 -4.02
C THR A 28 -3.08 6.87 -5.10
N LEU A 29 -2.38 6.01 -5.84
CA LEU A 29 -1.54 6.44 -6.96
C LEU A 29 -2.36 7.13 -8.05
N GLU A 30 -3.56 6.65 -8.36
CA GLU A 30 -4.46 7.31 -9.31
C GLU A 30 -4.86 8.71 -8.83
N ILE A 31 -5.30 8.84 -7.57
CA ILE A 31 -5.69 10.12 -6.97
C ILE A 31 -4.52 11.11 -7.02
N VAL A 32 -3.32 10.68 -6.61
CA VAL A 32 -2.12 11.49 -6.62
C VAL A 32 -1.73 11.88 -8.05
N ASN A 33 -1.77 10.94 -9.00
CA ASN A 33 -1.44 11.21 -10.40
C ASN A 33 -2.37 12.26 -11.02
N ARG A 34 -3.68 12.14 -10.78
CA ARG A 34 -4.68 13.11 -11.28
C ARG A 34 -4.48 14.50 -10.70
N ARG A 35 -4.02 14.61 -9.45
CA ARG A 35 -3.89 15.89 -8.73
C ARG A 35 -2.53 16.56 -8.93
N TYR A 36 -1.45 15.79 -9.00
CA TYR A 36 -0.08 16.30 -8.95
C TYR A 36 0.87 15.67 -9.99
N GLY A 37 0.45 14.61 -10.67
CA GLY A 37 1.36 13.73 -11.41
C GLY A 37 2.17 12.82 -10.48
N LEU A 38 2.74 11.75 -11.05
CA LEU A 38 3.60 10.82 -10.30
C LEU A 38 5.08 11.23 -10.39
N PRO A 39 5.80 11.28 -9.26
CA PRO A 39 7.25 11.49 -9.28
C PRO A 39 7.97 10.25 -9.83
N PRO A 40 9.24 10.35 -10.25
CA PRO A 40 9.99 9.18 -10.75
C PRO A 40 10.29 8.13 -9.68
N VAL A 41 10.26 8.50 -8.39
CA VAL A 41 10.56 7.59 -7.28
C VAL A 41 9.35 7.47 -6.35
N PHE A 42 8.83 6.26 -6.22
CA PHE A 42 7.77 5.94 -5.27
C PHE A 42 8.34 5.43 -3.95
N HIS A 43 8.00 6.11 -2.86
CA HIS A 43 8.34 5.70 -1.50
C HIS A 43 7.10 5.14 -0.81
N LEU A 44 7.14 3.87 -0.42
CA LEU A 44 6.08 3.16 0.25
C LEU A 44 6.55 2.67 1.61
N GLN A 45 5.81 2.99 2.66
CA GLN A 45 6.03 2.51 4.02
C GLN A 45 4.80 1.73 4.48
N LEU A 46 5.01 0.53 5.01
CA LEU A 46 3.94 -0.37 5.43
C LEU A 46 4.35 -1.14 6.70
N ASP A 47 3.36 -1.60 7.45
CA ASP A 47 3.59 -2.59 8.49
C ASP A 47 4.20 -3.88 7.94
N ASN A 48 5.03 -4.53 8.75
CA ASN A 48 5.63 -5.83 8.45
C ASN A 48 4.66 -6.99 8.73
N CYS A 49 3.44 -6.87 8.21
CA CYS A 49 2.42 -7.92 8.22
C CYS A 49 2.62 -8.83 7.01
N TRP A 50 3.03 -10.08 7.25
CA TRP A 50 3.33 -11.04 6.18
C TRP A 50 2.10 -11.39 5.34
N ARG A 51 0.89 -11.36 5.91
CA ARG A 51 -0.33 -11.78 5.21
C ARG A 51 -0.81 -10.74 4.20
N GLU A 52 -0.73 -9.46 4.57
CA GLU A 52 -1.37 -8.36 3.83
C GLU A 52 -0.36 -7.46 3.12
N ASN A 53 0.69 -7.03 3.82
CA ASN A 53 1.56 -5.96 3.35
C ASN A 53 2.88 -6.46 2.77
N LYS A 54 3.50 -7.45 3.43
CA LYS A 54 4.82 -7.97 3.07
C LYS A 54 4.73 -9.39 2.55
N ASN A 55 4.18 -9.52 1.34
CA ASN A 55 4.03 -10.78 0.65
C ASN A 55 4.41 -10.63 -0.83
N ARG A 56 4.48 -11.78 -1.51
CA ARG A 56 4.75 -11.88 -2.94
C ARG A 56 3.86 -10.97 -3.79
N HIS A 57 2.58 -10.82 -3.47
CA HIS A 57 1.64 -10.09 -4.34
C HIS A 57 1.92 -8.59 -4.32
N VAL A 58 2.18 -8.02 -3.14
CA VAL A 58 2.61 -6.61 -3.04
C VAL A 58 3.94 -6.42 -3.77
N PHE A 59 4.91 -7.32 -3.60
CA PHE A 59 6.20 -7.23 -4.27
C PHE A 59 6.09 -7.34 -5.80
N THR A 60 5.22 -8.22 -6.29
CA THR A 60 4.92 -8.34 -7.72
C THR A 60 4.30 -7.05 -8.25
N LEU A 61 3.37 -6.42 -7.51
CA LEU A 61 2.81 -5.13 -7.89
C LEU A 61 3.91 -4.05 -8.00
N LEU A 62 4.75 -3.89 -6.97
CA LEU A 62 5.82 -2.90 -6.97
C LEU A 62 6.85 -3.13 -8.09
N SER A 63 7.11 -4.40 -8.41
CA SER A 63 7.97 -4.79 -9.53
C SER A 63 7.33 -4.43 -10.88
N LEU A 64 6.05 -4.71 -11.05
CA LEU A 64 5.33 -4.38 -12.27
C LEU A 64 5.27 -2.87 -12.52
N LEU A 65 5.12 -2.07 -11.45
CA LEU A 65 5.14 -0.61 -11.56
C LEU A 65 6.47 -0.07 -12.15
N VAL A 66 7.61 -0.70 -11.86
CA VAL A 66 8.90 -0.31 -12.48
C VAL A 66 9.10 -0.91 -13.87
N GLU A 67 8.63 -2.13 -14.12
CA GLU A 67 8.70 -2.75 -15.46
C GLU A 67 7.89 -1.95 -16.49
N LEU A 68 6.69 -1.49 -16.09
CA LEU A 68 5.81 -0.66 -16.90
C LEU A 68 6.29 0.79 -17.07
N SER A 69 7.45 1.16 -16.51
CA SER A 69 7.98 2.54 -16.53
C SER A 69 7.06 3.57 -15.88
N ILE A 70 6.19 3.16 -14.95
CA ILE A 70 5.36 4.11 -14.18
C ILE A 70 6.26 4.85 -13.19
N PHE A 71 7.24 4.15 -12.63
CA PHE A 71 8.30 4.71 -11.80
C PHE A 71 9.67 4.24 -12.27
N ASP A 72 10.69 5.09 -12.14
CA ASP A 72 12.09 4.68 -12.33
C ASP A 72 12.57 3.79 -11.18
N LYS A 73 11.99 3.98 -9.99
CA LYS A 73 12.37 3.30 -8.76
C LYS A 73 11.22 3.25 -7.76
N VAL A 74 11.05 2.11 -7.13
CA VAL A 74 10.16 1.96 -5.97
C VAL A 74 10.99 1.58 -4.74
N LYS A 75 10.72 2.20 -3.60
CA LYS A 75 11.31 1.85 -2.30
C LYS A 75 10.21 1.39 -1.36
N GLY A 76 10.28 0.12 -0.93
CA GLY A 76 9.38 -0.45 0.06
C GLY A 76 10.07 -0.57 1.40
N ASN A 77 9.59 0.16 2.41
CA ASN A 77 10.08 0.11 3.78
C ASN A 77 9.04 -0.58 4.66
N PHE A 78 9.46 -1.56 5.45
CA PHE A 78 8.61 -2.32 6.34
C PHE A 78 9.03 -2.11 7.79
N LEU A 79 8.08 -1.88 8.68
CA LEU A 79 8.37 -1.53 10.06
C LEU A 79 8.92 -2.72 10.87
N PRO A 80 9.85 -2.49 11.81
CA PRO A 80 10.27 -3.55 12.72
C PRO A 80 9.09 -3.96 13.63
N VAL A 81 9.08 -5.24 14.04
CA VAL A 81 8.05 -5.78 14.93
C VAL A 81 8.28 -5.29 16.36
N GLY A 82 7.23 -4.78 17.00
CA GLY A 82 7.20 -4.49 18.44
C GLY A 82 7.37 -3.01 18.83
N HIS A 83 6.33 -2.20 18.61
CA HIS A 83 6.19 -0.80 19.09
C HIS A 83 6.81 0.31 18.23
N THR A 84 6.67 0.21 16.91
CA THR A 84 6.93 1.35 16.02
C THR A 84 5.72 2.29 16.08
N HIS A 85 5.79 3.34 16.90
CA HIS A 85 4.84 4.45 16.78
C HIS A 85 5.25 5.32 15.61
N GLU A 86 4.43 5.35 14.57
CA GLU A 86 4.66 6.20 13.40
C GLU A 86 3.76 7.43 13.39
N ASP A 87 4.00 8.29 12.41
CA ASP A 87 3.19 9.48 12.14
C ASP A 87 1.71 9.12 11.89
N ILE A 88 1.45 7.99 11.24
CA ILE A 88 0.11 7.45 11.03
C ILE A 88 -0.56 7.07 12.37
N ASP A 89 0.15 6.42 13.29
CA ASP A 89 -0.39 6.11 14.63
C ASP A 89 -0.72 7.37 15.42
N ALA A 90 0.14 8.40 15.30
CA ALA A 90 -0.11 9.69 15.93
C ALA A 90 -1.36 10.37 15.38
N LEU A 91 -1.59 10.31 14.06
CA LEU A 91 -2.81 10.81 13.42
C LEU A 91 -4.04 10.06 13.92
N PHE A 92 -4.01 8.73 13.95
CA PHE A 92 -5.13 7.93 14.47
C PHE A 92 -5.34 8.13 15.98
N GLY A 93 -4.29 8.43 16.74
CA GLY A 93 -4.39 8.85 18.14
C GLY A 93 -5.14 10.17 18.33
N ILE A 94 -4.93 11.16 17.44
CA ILE A 94 -5.71 12.41 17.42
C ILE A 94 -7.17 12.11 17.06
N PHE A 95 -7.39 11.32 16.01
CA PHE A 95 -8.73 10.94 15.58
C PHE A 95 -9.51 10.21 16.69
N SER A 96 -8.87 9.25 17.37
CA SER A 96 -9.46 8.51 18.49
C SER A 96 -9.91 9.44 19.62
N LYS A 97 -9.11 10.46 19.99
CA LYS A 97 -9.51 11.45 21.00
C LYS A 97 -10.72 12.29 20.56
N LYS A 98 -10.82 12.61 19.27
CA LYS A 98 -12.00 13.31 18.73
C LYS A 98 -13.25 12.45 18.79
N LEU A 99 -13.13 11.16 18.46
CA LEU A 99 -14.24 10.20 18.54
C LEU A 99 -14.75 9.97 19.98
N GLN A 100 -13.91 10.15 21.01
CA GLN A 100 -14.33 10.01 22.41
C GLN A 100 -15.33 11.08 22.87
N ILE A 101 -15.42 12.21 22.16
CA ILE A 101 -16.26 13.36 22.55
C ILE A 101 -17.32 13.72 21.49
N GLN A 102 -17.47 12.90 20.45
CA GLN A 102 -18.38 13.14 19.34
C GLN A 102 -19.21 11.88 19.07
N ASP A 103 -20.53 12.03 19.04
CA ASP A 103 -21.40 10.96 18.56
C ASP A 103 -21.32 10.83 17.03
N ILE A 104 -21.06 9.62 16.55
CA ILE A 104 -20.98 9.27 15.13
C ILE A 104 -22.10 8.28 14.82
N TYR A 105 -23.00 8.65 13.92
CA TYR A 105 -24.16 7.81 13.56
C TYR A 105 -24.05 7.21 12.16
N THR A 106 -23.33 7.88 11.26
CA THR A 106 -23.17 7.46 9.86
C THR A 106 -21.70 7.35 9.48
N PHE A 107 -21.44 6.66 8.36
CA PHE A 107 -20.10 6.62 7.78
C PHE A 107 -19.65 8.00 7.28
N ASP A 108 -20.57 8.81 6.79
CA ASP A 108 -20.26 10.17 6.36
C ASP A 108 -19.87 11.05 7.55
N ASP A 109 -20.53 10.89 8.71
CA ASP A 109 -20.11 11.55 9.97
C ASP A 109 -18.70 11.13 10.37
N LEU A 110 -18.36 9.84 10.19
CA LEU A 110 -17.02 9.31 10.48
C LEU A 110 -15.97 9.95 9.57
N CYS A 111 -16.24 10.03 8.26
CA CYS A 111 -15.37 10.70 7.29
C CYS A 111 -15.17 12.17 7.63
N GLN A 112 -16.25 12.91 7.88
CA GLN A 112 -16.16 14.32 8.27
C GLN A 112 -15.42 14.52 9.59
N SER A 113 -15.62 13.62 10.56
CA SER A 113 -14.88 13.66 11.82
C SER A 113 -13.38 13.45 11.59
N PHE A 114 -13.01 12.48 10.75
CA PHE A 114 -11.62 12.19 10.37
C PHE A 114 -10.97 13.39 9.68
N GLU A 115 -11.58 13.91 8.61
CA GLU A 115 -11.06 15.05 7.84
C GLU A 115 -10.88 16.31 8.69
N GLY A 116 -11.77 16.52 9.66
CA GLY A 116 -11.69 17.63 10.59
C GLY A 116 -10.89 17.35 11.87
N CYS A 117 -10.19 16.21 12.01
CA CYS A 117 -9.52 15.87 13.29
C CYS A 117 -8.22 16.65 13.54
N THR A 118 -7.55 17.08 12.47
CA THR A 118 -6.38 17.96 12.54
C THR A 118 -6.25 18.76 11.24
N ASN A 119 -5.63 19.95 11.32
CA ASN A 119 -5.35 20.79 10.16
C ASN A 119 -3.96 20.54 9.56
N LYS A 120 -3.06 19.87 10.29
CA LYS A 120 -1.66 19.62 9.90
C LYS A 120 -1.17 18.29 10.48
N PRO A 121 -0.97 17.25 9.66
CA PRO A 121 -1.44 17.13 8.28
C PRO A 121 -2.98 17.23 8.22
N HIS A 122 -3.55 17.64 7.08
CA HIS A 122 -5.00 17.57 6.86
C HIS A 122 -5.32 16.19 6.26
N PRO A 123 -6.00 15.30 6.99
CA PRO A 123 -6.37 13.99 6.48
C PRO A 123 -7.53 14.11 5.49
N GLU A 124 -7.52 13.26 4.47
CA GLU A 124 -8.62 13.14 3.51
C GLU A 124 -9.20 11.72 3.62
N ALA A 125 -10.52 11.61 3.74
CA ALA A 125 -11.19 10.32 3.81
C ALA A 125 -11.61 9.88 2.40
N HIS A 126 -11.16 8.70 1.99
CA HIS A 126 -11.56 8.11 0.72
C HIS A 126 -12.20 6.75 0.97
N ARG A 127 -13.41 6.56 0.45
CA ARG A 127 -14.12 5.28 0.53
C ARG A 127 -13.93 4.53 -0.78
N PRO A 128 -13.22 3.38 -0.80
CA PRO A 128 -13.19 2.54 -1.98
C PRO A 128 -14.61 2.06 -2.33
N GLU A 129 -15.08 2.41 -3.53
CA GLU A 129 -16.37 1.92 -4.03
C GLU A 129 -16.28 0.44 -4.42
N TRP A 130 -15.15 0.05 -5.01
CA TRP A 130 -14.91 -1.26 -5.59
C TRP A 130 -13.52 -1.77 -5.21
N MET A 131 -13.42 -3.10 -5.10
CA MET A 131 -12.17 -3.82 -4.87
C MET A 131 -12.00 -4.85 -5.97
N TYR A 132 -10.84 -4.85 -6.60
CA TYR A 132 -10.49 -5.79 -7.67
C TYR A 132 -9.69 -6.98 -7.12
N GLY A 133 -9.86 -8.15 -7.74
CA GLY A 133 -9.00 -9.33 -7.55
C GLY A 133 -7.60 -9.13 -8.16
N ILE A 134 -6.82 -8.23 -7.57
CA ILE A 134 -5.48 -7.87 -8.05
C ILE A 134 -4.53 -9.04 -7.88
N LYS A 135 -4.65 -9.85 -6.81
CA LYS A 135 -3.81 -11.03 -6.59
C LYS A 135 -3.88 -12.01 -7.76
N GLU A 136 -5.10 -12.32 -8.18
CA GLU A 136 -5.38 -13.23 -9.30
C GLU A 136 -4.83 -12.64 -10.59
N TRP A 137 -5.04 -11.34 -10.80
CA TRP A 137 -4.50 -10.63 -11.96
C TRP A 137 -2.96 -10.60 -12.00
N LEU A 138 -2.29 -10.54 -10.84
CA LEU A 138 -0.83 -10.54 -10.74
C LEU A 138 -0.21 -11.94 -10.85
N GLN A 139 -0.99 -13.02 -10.76
CA GLN A 139 -0.47 -14.39 -10.74
C GLN A 139 0.45 -14.72 -11.94
N PRO A 140 0.15 -14.33 -13.19
CA PRO A 140 1.03 -14.59 -14.33
C PRO A 140 2.37 -13.85 -14.29
N HIS A 141 2.46 -12.80 -13.46
CA HIS A 141 3.64 -11.94 -13.32
C HIS A 141 4.43 -12.24 -12.04
N SER A 142 3.92 -13.13 -11.18
CA SER A 142 4.53 -13.44 -9.89
C SER A 142 5.62 -14.49 -10.04
N ASN A 143 6.78 -14.21 -9.45
CA ASN A 143 7.83 -15.22 -9.21
C ASN A 143 7.85 -15.61 -7.74
N ASP A 144 8.52 -16.71 -7.42
CA ASP A 144 8.77 -17.11 -6.04
C ASP A 144 9.71 -16.11 -5.36
N LEU A 145 9.30 -15.65 -4.18
CA LEU A 145 10.03 -14.66 -3.41
C LEU A 145 10.79 -15.33 -2.27
N HIS A 146 12.11 -15.44 -2.39
CA HIS A 146 12.97 -15.99 -1.35
C HIS A 146 13.61 -14.89 -0.49
N GLN A 147 13.95 -15.21 0.77
CA GLN A 147 14.73 -14.37 1.68
C GLN A 147 14.17 -12.96 2.00
N HIS A 148 12.89 -12.70 1.71
CA HIS A 148 12.24 -11.41 1.95
C HIS A 148 11.73 -11.24 3.39
N VAL A 149 11.68 -12.29 4.21
CA VAL A 149 11.07 -12.24 5.54
C VAL A 149 11.84 -11.31 6.50
N GLN A 150 13.18 -11.41 6.52
CA GLN A 150 14.03 -10.68 7.47
C GLN A 150 14.36 -9.23 7.07
N PRO A 151 14.56 -8.88 5.79
CA PRO A 151 14.90 -7.50 5.42
C PRO A 151 13.75 -6.52 5.63
N HIS A 152 14.04 -5.27 5.97
CA HIS A 152 13.03 -4.23 6.16
C HIS A 152 12.97 -3.23 5.00
N TYR A 153 14.06 -3.09 4.25
CA TYR A 153 14.15 -2.10 3.18
C TYR A 153 14.37 -2.81 1.86
N PHE A 154 13.54 -2.47 0.88
CA PHE A 154 13.57 -3.01 -0.47
C PHE A 154 13.63 -1.89 -1.48
N LYS A 155 14.36 -2.13 -2.57
CA LYS A 155 14.49 -1.21 -3.70
C LYS A 155 14.28 -1.99 -4.98
N PHE A 156 13.24 -1.61 -5.71
CA PHE A 156 12.88 -2.17 -7.01
C PHE A 156 13.36 -1.20 -8.08
N VAL A 157 14.12 -1.71 -9.05
CA VAL A 157 14.58 -0.94 -10.22
C VAL A 157 14.49 -1.81 -11.46
N ARG A 158 14.40 -1.18 -12.62
CA ARG A 158 14.40 -1.87 -13.90
C ARG A 158 15.83 -2.07 -14.41
N ASN A 159 16.17 -3.29 -14.83
CA ASN A 159 17.46 -3.60 -15.46
C ASN A 159 17.46 -3.20 -16.96
N HIS A 160 18.59 -3.45 -17.64
CA HIS A 160 18.73 -3.14 -19.07
C HIS A 160 17.85 -4.00 -20.00
N GLU A 161 17.35 -5.14 -19.52
CA GLU A 161 16.43 -6.02 -20.23
C GLU A 161 14.96 -5.63 -20.02
N GLY A 162 14.71 -4.56 -19.26
CA GLY A 162 13.36 -4.11 -18.95
C GLY A 162 12.68 -4.87 -17.79
N LYS A 163 13.42 -5.72 -17.08
CA LYS A 163 12.91 -6.53 -15.95
C LYS A 163 13.19 -5.89 -14.60
N ALA A 164 12.27 -6.09 -13.64
CA ALA A 164 12.46 -5.65 -12.28
C ALA A 164 13.52 -6.49 -11.57
N VAL A 165 14.45 -5.82 -10.90
CA VAL A 165 15.40 -6.42 -9.96
C VAL A 165 15.21 -5.80 -8.58
N ILE A 166 15.33 -6.64 -7.56
CA ILE A 166 15.04 -6.29 -6.17
C ILE A 166 16.34 -6.31 -5.37
N PHE A 167 16.68 -5.17 -4.78
CA PHE A 167 17.73 -5.07 -3.78
C PHE A 167 17.11 -4.97 -2.40
N TYR A 168 17.79 -5.45 -1.38
CA TYR A 168 17.30 -5.40 0.00
C TYR A 168 18.42 -5.07 1.00
N ARG A 169 18.05 -4.64 2.21
CA ARG A 169 18.94 -4.54 3.37
C ARG A 169 18.14 -4.74 4.66
N LYS A 170 18.77 -5.24 5.72
CA LYS A 170 18.04 -5.53 6.97
C LYS A 170 17.74 -4.25 7.73
N TRP A 171 18.70 -3.33 7.75
CA TRP A 171 18.58 -2.05 8.46
C TRP A 171 19.02 -0.88 7.59
N SER A 172 18.60 0.33 7.96
CA SER A 172 18.83 1.56 7.18
C SER A 172 20.32 1.93 7.02
N GLY A 173 21.17 1.52 7.95
CA GLY A 173 22.62 1.75 7.91
C GLY A 173 23.42 0.68 7.16
N GLU A 174 22.78 -0.42 6.77
CA GLU A 174 23.47 -1.52 6.09
C GLU A 174 23.63 -1.29 4.58
N ALA A 175 24.62 -1.95 4.01
CA ALA A 175 24.82 -2.01 2.56
C ALA A 175 23.64 -2.71 1.87
N TRP A 176 23.35 -2.28 0.65
CA TRP A 176 22.37 -2.96 -0.20
C TRP A 176 22.91 -4.32 -0.65
N MET A 177 22.08 -5.35 -0.55
CA MET A 177 22.29 -6.69 -1.05
C MET A 177 21.40 -6.93 -2.28
N GLY A 178 21.84 -7.83 -3.16
CA GLY A 178 21.15 -8.21 -4.39
C GLY A 178 21.58 -7.43 -5.65
N PRO A 179 20.90 -7.67 -6.80
CA PRO A 179 20.17 -8.92 -7.05
C PRO A 179 21.11 -10.12 -6.89
#